data_AF-A0A6I2M9D5-F1
#
_entry.id   AF-A0A6I2M9D5-F1
#
_cell.length_a   1.000
_cell.length_b   1.000
_cell.length_c   1.000
_cell.angle_alpha   90.00
_cell.angle_beta   90.00
_cell.angle_gamma   90.00
#
_symmetry.space_group_name_H-M   'P 1'
#
loop_
_entity.id
_entity.type
_entity.pdbx_description
1 polymer ?
#
loop_
_entity_poly.entity_id
_entity_poly.type
_entity_poly.pdbx_seq_one_letter_code
_entity_poly.pdbx_strand_id
1 'polypeptide(L)' 'MTVTENRLRQAVEQRKDELKSELMRYGYFKTPDGKQLYELTLSDLEEIHINVKCDFGREMSKVEGA' A
#
# COMPACT_ATOMS: atom_id res chain seq x y z
N MET A 1 -8.63 9.46 29.89
CA MET A 1 -8.75 9.05 28.48
C MET A 1 -8.31 10.22 27.63
N THR A 2 -7.07 10.19 27.15
CA THR A 2 -6.36 11.38 26.63
C THR A 2 -6.53 11.50 25.13
N VAL A 3 -6.79 12.72 24.66
CA VAL A 3 -7.06 13.10 23.25
C VAL A 3 -5.96 12.61 22.27
N THR A 4 -4.76 12.33 22.77
CA THR A 4 -3.58 11.94 21.99
C THR A 4 -3.65 10.54 21.40
N GLU A 5 -4.19 9.54 22.12
CA GLU A 5 -4.31 8.15 21.61
C GLU A 5 -5.24 8.05 20.39
N ASN A 6 -6.22 8.95 20.31
CA ASN A 6 -7.17 8.96 19.21
C ASN A 6 -6.53 9.48 17.91
N ARG A 7 -5.65 10.49 18.00
CA ARG A 7 -4.98 11.07 16.82
C ARG A 7 -3.98 10.13 16.16
N LEU A 8 -3.21 9.37 16.95
CA LEU A 8 -2.25 8.41 16.38
C LEU A 8 -2.98 7.29 15.64
N ARG A 9 -4.05 6.74 16.23
CA ARG A 9 -4.87 5.72 15.57
C ARG A 9 -5.52 6.23 14.29
N GLN A 10 -6.06 7.45 14.32
CA GLN A 10 -6.61 8.10 13.12
C GLN A 10 -5.55 8.26 12.03
N ALA A 11 -4.34 8.72 12.37
CA ALA A 11 -3.26 8.87 11.40
C ALA A 11 -2.84 7.52 10.78
N VAL A 12 -2.80 6.45 11.59
CA VAL A 12 -2.51 5.09 11.12
C VAL A 12 -3.58 4.60 10.15
N GLU A 13 -4.86 4.73 10.49
CA GLU A 13 -5.94 4.27 9.59
C GLU A 13 -6.01 5.11 8.31
N GLN A 14 -5.83 6.43 8.41
CA GLN A 14 -5.73 7.32 7.25
C GLN A 14 -4.59 6.88 6.31
N ARG A 15 -3.41 6.58 6.87
CA ARG A 15 -2.26 6.11 6.08
C ARG A 15 -2.53 4.76 5.41
N LYS A 16 -3.19 3.83 6.12
CA LYS A 16 -3.60 2.54 5.56
C LYS A 16 -4.54 2.74 4.37
N ASP A 17 -5.51 3.63 4.47
CA ASP A 17 -6.50 3.85 3.40
C ASP A 17 -5.89 4.50 2.16
N GLU A 18 -4.93 5.40 2.34
CA GLU A 18 -4.11 5.95 1.24
C GLU A 18 -3.35 4.84 0.52
N LEU A 19 -2.61 4.01 1.27
CA LEU A 19 -1.80 2.92 0.69
C LEU A 19 -2.67 1.90 -0.06
N LYS A 20 -3.81 1.50 0.51
CA LYS A 20 -4.77 0.61 -0.18
C LYS A 20 -5.24 1.22 -1.50
N SER A 21 -5.59 2.51 -1.48
CA SER A 21 -6.05 3.21 -2.68
C SER A 21 -4.98 3.28 -3.76
N GLU A 22 -3.73 3.55 -3.38
CA GLU A 22 -2.59 3.54 -4.30
C GLU A 22 -2.33 2.15 -4.87
N LEU A 23 -2.30 1.10 -4.03
CA LEU A 23 -2.13 -0.29 -4.46
C LEU A 23 -3.21 -0.73 -5.44
N MET A 24 -4.48 -0.39 -5.19
CA MET A 24 -5.57 -0.66 -6.12
C MET A 24 -5.40 0.05 -7.46
N ARG A 25 -4.86 1.28 -7.50
CA ARG A 25 -4.54 2.00 -8.75
C ARG A 25 -3.45 1.30 -9.57
N TYR A 26 -2.50 0.64 -8.91
CA TYR A 26 -1.50 -0.21 -9.57
C TYR A 26 -2.03 -1.62 -9.90
N GLY A 27 -3.31 -1.90 -9.65
CA GLY A 27 -3.93 -3.21 -9.94
C GLY A 27 -3.59 -4.31 -8.92
N TYR A 28 -3.06 -3.94 -7.74
CA TYR A 28 -2.76 -4.88 -6.67
C TYR A 28 -3.92 -4.95 -5.67
N PHE A 29 -4.55 -6.12 -5.54
CA PHE A 29 -5.77 -6.29 -4.71
C PHE A 29 -5.62 -7.31 -3.56
N LYS A 30 -4.67 -8.22 -3.68
CA LYS A 30 -4.41 -9.28 -2.71
C LYS A 30 -2.96 -9.73 -2.79
N THR A 31 -2.46 -10.24 -1.67
CA THR A 31 -1.12 -10.82 -1.59
C THR A 31 -1.05 -12.18 -2.27
N PRO A 32 0.16 -12.67 -2.60
CA PRO A 32 0.34 -14.02 -3.15
C PRO A 32 -0.17 -15.14 -2.24
N ASP A 33 -0.13 -14.96 -0.91
CA ASP A 33 -0.70 -15.88 0.08
C ASP A 33 -2.23 -15.74 0.24
N GLY A 34 -2.86 -14.86 -0.54
CA GLY A 34 -4.32 -14.75 -0.66
C GLY A 34 -4.98 -13.77 0.32
N LYS A 35 -4.22 -13.05 1.14
CA LYS A 35 -4.77 -12.02 2.04
C LYS A 35 -5.21 -10.80 1.25
N GLN A 36 -6.36 -10.24 1.62
CA GLN A 36 -6.85 -8.98 1.07
C GLN A 36 -6.15 -7.79 1.73
N LEU A 37 -6.11 -6.66 1.02
CA LEU A 37 -5.48 -5.42 1.50
C LEU A 37 -6.01 -4.92 2.87
N TYR A 38 -7.28 -5.20 3.18
CA TYR A 38 -7.90 -4.80 4.45
C TYR A 38 -7.47 -5.65 5.64
N GLU A 39 -6.85 -6.81 5.40
CA GLU A 39 -6.34 -7.73 6.41
C GLU A 39 -4.89 -7.43 6.80
N LEU A 40 -4.25 -6.48 6.10
CA LEU A 40 -2.84 -6.16 6.24
C LEU A 40 -2.58 -5.09 7.29
N THR A 41 -1.43 -5.21 7.97
CA THR A 41 -0.95 -4.16 8.87
C THR A 41 -0.45 -2.95 8.08
N LEU A 42 -0.24 -1.81 8.76
CA LEU A 42 0.33 -0.64 8.11
C LEU A 42 1.72 -0.96 7.51
N SER A 43 2.57 -1.66 8.24
CA SER A 43 3.92 -2.02 7.76
C SER A 43 3.88 -2.94 6.54
N ASP A 44 2.97 -3.92 6.51
CA ASP A 44 2.78 -4.78 5.34
C ASP A 44 2.37 -3.96 4.10
N LEU A 45 1.43 -3.02 4.27
CA LEU A 45 0.96 -2.15 3.19
C LEU A 45 2.08 -1.25 2.66
N GLU A 46 2.93 -0.72 3.54
CA GLU A 46 4.07 0.12 3.16
C GLU A 46 5.11 -0.66 2.35
N GLU A 47 5.48 -1.87 2.80
CA GLU A 47 6.43 -2.72 2.10
C GLU A 47 5.92 -3.13 0.71
N ILE A 48 4.67 -3.58 0.63
CA ILE A 48 4.05 -3.96 -0.64
C ILE A 48 3.98 -2.76 -1.58
N HIS A 49 3.61 -1.58 -1.08
CA HIS A 49 3.53 -0.37 -1.90
C HIS A 49 4.88 0.03 -2.50
N ILE A 50 5.98 -0.08 -1.73
CA ILE A 50 7.33 0.15 -2.25
C ILE A 50 7.64 -0.84 -3.36
N ASN A 51 7.40 -2.13 -3.13
CA ASN A 51 7.70 -3.18 -4.10
C ASN A 51 6.92 -3.00 -5.41
N VAL A 52 5.60 -2.77 -5.31
CA VAL A 52 4.71 -2.55 -6.46
C VAL A 52 5.15 -1.32 -7.27
N LYS A 53 5.51 -0.21 -6.61
CA LYS A 53 6.00 0.99 -7.31
C LYS A 53 7.34 0.74 -8.01
N CYS A 54 8.25 0.02 -7.37
CA CYS A 54 9.53 -0.34 -7.97
C CYS A 54 9.34 -1.24 -9.20
N ASP A 55 8.47 -2.23 -9.11
CA ASP A 55 8.14 -3.13 -10.23
C ASP A 55 7.48 -2.36 -11.39
N PHE A 56 6.51 -1.50 -11.08
CA PHE A 56 5.86 -0.67 -12.09
C PHE A 56 6.87 0.24 -12.80
N GLY A 57 7.74 0.93 -12.05
CA GLY A 57 8.79 1.77 -12.62
C GLY A 57 9.75 0.98 -13.54
N ARG A 58 10.15 -0.23 -13.12
CA ARG A 58 11.00 -1.12 -13.94
C ARG A 58 10.32 -1.54 -15.24
N GLU A 59 9.02 -1.82 -15.20
CA GLU A 59 8.29 -2.26 -16.40
C GLU A 59 8.10 -1.11 -17.39
N MET A 60 7.77 0.09 -16.92
CA MET A 60 7.66 1.27 -17.79
C MET A 60 8.98 1.61 -18.50
N SER A 61 10.13 1.44 -17.84
CA SER A 61 11.44 1.66 -18.48
C SER A 61 11.77 0.67 -19.61
N LYS A 62 11.08 -0.47 -19.72
CA LYS A 62 11.30 -1.42 -20.83
C LYS A 62 10.46 -1.11 -22.05
N VAL A 63 9.32 -0.42 -21.89
CA VAL A 63 8.36 -0.15 -22.98
C VAL A 63 8.83 1.01 -23.87
N GLU A 64 9.64 1.93 -23.35
CA GLU A 64 10.19 3.05 -24.13
C GLU A 64 11.44 2.69 -24.98
N GLY A 65 11.85 1.42 -24.99
CA GLY A 65 13.04 0.94 -25.70
C GLY A 65 12.80 -0.02 -26.86
N ALA A 66 11.56 -0.17 -27.34
CA ALA A 66 11.17 -1.09 -28.42
C ALA A 66 10.74 -0.36 -29.70
#